data_AF-A0A966WWX0-F1
#
_entry.id   AF-A0A966WWX0-F1
#
_cell.length_a   1.000
_cell.length_b   1.000
_cell.length_c   1.000
_cell.angle_alpha   90.00
_cell.angle_beta   90.00
_cell.angle_gamma   90.00
#
_symmetry.space_group_name_H-M   'P 1'
#
loop_
_entity.id
_entity.type
_entity.pdbx_description
1 polymer ?
#
loop_
_entity_poly.entity_id
_entity_poly.type
_entity_poly.pdbx_seq_one_letter_code
_entity_poly.pdbx_strand_id
1 'polypeptide(L)' 'MGNPIDRETFLARAKARFGDRYDYSEIVYKSFKTPIKIRCREHPVRLIAITPERHLVTTGGCKYCLKALRGQLPG' A
#
# COMPACT_ATOMS: atom_id res chain seq x y z
N MET A 1 10.20 22.78 -4.89
CA MET A 1 8.79 22.58 -5.28
C MET A 1 8.51 21.09 -5.25
N GLY A 2 7.67 20.63 -4.33
CA GLY A 2 7.36 19.21 -4.20
C GLY A 2 6.49 18.77 -5.36
N ASN A 3 7.01 17.93 -6.25
CA ASN A 3 6.19 17.35 -7.30
C ASN A 3 5.04 16.57 -6.64
N PRO A 4 3.77 16.85 -6.99
CA PRO A 4 2.68 16.03 -6.52
C PRO A 4 3.00 14.59 -6.94
N ILE A 5 3.01 13.67 -5.96
CA ILE A 5 3.19 12.25 -6.28
C ILE A 5 1.98 11.89 -7.13
N ASP A 6 2.19 11.62 -8.41
CA ASP A 6 1.15 11.16 -9.31
C ASP A 6 0.87 9.67 -9.08
N ARG A 7 -0.24 9.17 -9.62
CA ARG A 7 -0.62 7.75 -9.58
C ARG A 7 0.53 6.86 -10.02
N GLU A 8 1.21 7.20 -11.10
CA GLU A 8 2.32 6.41 -11.64
C GLU A 8 3.53 6.38 -10.70
N THR A 9 3.86 7.53 -10.10
CA THR A 9 4.95 7.62 -9.13
C THR A 9 4.65 6.80 -7.87
N PHE A 10 3.39 6.88 -7.41
CA PHE A 10 2.92 6.06 -6.30
C PHE A 10 3.02 4.57 -6.63
N LEU A 11 2.51 4.15 -7.78
CA LEU A 11 2.54 2.75 -8.24
C LEU A 11 3.98 2.24 -8.37
N ALA A 12 4.89 3.03 -8.94
CA ALA A 12 6.29 2.65 -9.07
C ALA A 12 6.95 2.42 -7.70
N ARG A 13 6.73 3.34 -6.75
CA ARG A 13 7.26 3.19 -5.37
C ARG A 13 6.62 2.02 -4.63
N ALA A 14 5.31 1.86 -4.78
CA ALA A 14 4.57 0.78 -4.15
C ALA A 14 5.01 -0.58 -4.71
N LYS A 15 5.18 -0.71 -6.02
CA LYS A 15 5.72 -1.91 -6.68
C LYS A 15 7.19 -2.15 -6.36
N ALA A 16 8.00 -1.12 -6.18
CA ALA A 16 9.39 -1.28 -5.73
C ALA A 16 9.49 -1.78 -4.28
N ARG A 17 8.60 -1.32 -3.38
CA ARG A 17 8.60 -1.69 -1.95
C ARG A 17 7.86 -3.00 -1.66
N PHE A 18 6.72 -3.20 -2.30
CA PHE A 18 5.82 -4.32 -2.06
C PHE A 18 5.79 -5.33 -3.22
N GLY A 19 6.37 -5.03 -4.38
CA GLY A 19 6.35 -5.93 -5.53
C GLY A 19 4.93 -6.14 -6.05
N ASP A 20 4.62 -7.41 -6.31
CA ASP A 20 3.32 -7.86 -6.81
C ASP A 20 2.33 -8.23 -5.69
N ARG A 21 2.65 -7.91 -4.43
CA ARG A 21 1.84 -8.28 -3.24
C ARG A 21 0.45 -7.66 -3.21
N TYR A 22 0.30 -6.49 -3.83
CA TYR A 22 -0.97 -5.77 -3.90
C TYR A 22 -1.43 -5.66 -5.35
N ASP A 23 -2.74 -5.76 -5.51
CA ASP A 23 -3.43 -5.44 -6.73
C ASP A 23 -3.88 -3.97 -6.67
N TYR A 24 -3.48 -3.23 -7.70
CA TYR A 24 -3.81 -1.82 -7.89
C TYR A 24 -4.76 -1.63 -9.10
N SER A 25 -5.38 -2.69 -9.61
CA SER A 25 -6.19 -2.63 -10.84
C SER A 25 -7.42 -1.73 -10.68
N GLU A 26 -7.97 -1.66 -9.46
CA GLU A 26 -9.16 -0.86 -9.13
C GLU A 26 -8.83 0.39 -8.29
N ILE A 27 -7.58 0.87 -8.29
CA ILE A 27 -7.25 2.06 -7.49
C ILE A 27 -7.85 3.31 -8.10
N VAL A 28 -8.53 4.09 -7.27
CA VAL A 28 -9.00 5.42 -7.63
C VAL A 28 -8.06 6.46 -7.03
N TYR A 29 -7.01 6.80 -7.77
CA TYR A 29 -6.06 7.83 -7.34
C TYR A 29 -6.62 9.22 -7.60
N LYS A 30 -6.95 9.96 -6.53
CA LYS A 30 -7.34 11.38 -6.63
C LYS A 30 -6.22 12.30 -6.16
N SER A 31 -5.67 12.05 -4.97
CA SER A 31 -4.59 12.83 -4.38
C SER A 31 -3.83 12.01 -3.33
N PHE A 32 -2.65 12.48 -2.94
CA PHE A 32 -1.81 11.84 -1.91
C PHE A 32 -2.49 11.74 -0.53
N LYS A 33 -3.42 12.66 -0.25
CA LYS A 33 -4.25 12.68 0.97
C LYS A 33 -5.56 11.90 0.83
N THR A 34 -5.93 11.46 -0.37
CA THR A 34 -7.19 10.74 -0.59
C THR A 34 -6.98 9.25 -0.37
N PRO A 35 -7.85 8.57 0.41
CA PRO A 35 -7.76 7.13 0.58
C PRO A 35 -8.02 6.40 -0.75
N ILE A 36 -7.10 5.51 -1.09
CA ILE A 36 -7.20 4.58 -2.22
C ILE A 36 -7.64 3.21 -1.72
N LYS A 37 -8.26 2.45 -2.62
CA LYS A 37 -8.68 1.07 -2.38
C LYS A 37 -7.70 0.13 -3.06
N ILE A 38 -7.00 -0.69 -2.30
CA ILE A 38 -6.07 -1.71 -2.82
C ILE A 38 -6.49 -3.09 -2.34
N ARG A 39 -6.11 -4.14 -3.08
CA ARG A 39 -6.38 -5.53 -2.66
C ARG A 39 -5.07 -6.24 -2.39
N CYS A 40 -4.96 -6.92 -1.25
CA CYS A 40 -3.79 -7.77 -1.01
C CYS A 40 -3.97 -9.09 -1.76
N ARG A 41 -3.00 -9.47 -2.58
CA ARG A 41 -2.96 -10.78 -3.27
C ARG A 41 -2.25 -11.84 -2.44
N GLU A 42 -1.33 -11.43 -1.59
CA GLU A 42 -0.54 -12.33 -0.75
C GLU A 42 -1.34 -12.91 0.45
N HIS A 43 -2.38 -12.21 0.91
CA HIS A 43 -3.15 -12.58 2.09
C HIS A 43 -4.66 -12.49 1.84
N PRO A 44 -5.50 -13.22 2.60
CA PRO A 44 -6.96 -13.23 2.48
C PRO A 44 -7.64 -11.94 2.98
N VAL A 45 -7.03 -10.78 2.76
CA VAL A 45 -7.60 -9.48 3.12
C VAL A 45 -8.35 -8.92 1.92
N ARG A 46 -9.67 -8.85 2.09
CA ARG A 46 -10.59 -8.12 1.22
C ARG A 46 -10.24 -6.62 1.27
N LEU A 47 -10.37 -5.97 0.11
CA LEU A 47 -10.27 -4.53 -0.13
C LEU A 47 -9.86 -3.65 1.08
N ILE A 48 -8.66 -3.07 1.01
CA ILE A 48 -8.09 -2.21 2.04
C ILE A 48 -8.22 -0.76 1.57
N ALA A 49 -8.83 0.09 2.40
CA ALA A 49 -8.84 1.53 2.19
C ALA A 49 -7.69 2.19 2.97
N ILE A 50 -6.72 2.77 2.27
CA ILE A 50 -5.55 3.44 2.87
C ILE A 50 -5.11 4.63 2.02
N THR A 51 -4.55 5.67 2.61
CA THR A 51 -3.98 6.79 1.84
C THR A 51 -2.64 6.39 1.21
N PRO A 52 -2.30 6.93 0.03
CA PRO A 52 -1.01 6.72 -0.64
C PRO A 52 0.18 7.00 0.29
N GLU A 53 0.09 8.10 1.06
CA GLU A 53 1.08 8.46 2.06
C GLU A 53 1.29 7.34 3.08
N ARG A 54 0.22 6.90 3.76
CA ARG A 54 0.34 5.81 4.72
C ARG A 54 0.74 4.51 4.06
N HIS A 55 0.28 4.22 2.85
CA HIS A 55 0.64 2.99 2.14
C HIS A 55 2.16 2.89 1.92
N LEU A 56 2.82 3.98 1.52
CA LEU A 56 4.27 4.01 1.29
C LEU A 56 5.08 3.95 2.60
N VAL A 57 4.58 4.59 3.66
CA VAL A 57 5.29 4.67 4.95
C VAL A 57 5.09 3.38 5.78
N THR A 58 3.90 2.77 5.70
CA THR A 58 3.56 1.52 6.43
C THR A 58 3.72 0.27 5.56
N THR A 59 3.08 -0.83 5.95
CA THR A 59 2.99 -2.07 5.18
C THR A 59 1.73 -2.14 4.33
N GLY A 60 1.34 -1.01 3.73
CA GLY A 60 0.18 -0.94 2.84
C GLY A 60 -1.20 -1.20 3.44
N GLY A 61 -1.34 -1.27 4.78
CA GLY A 61 -2.63 -1.43 5.45
C GLY A 61 -3.14 -2.87 5.58
N CYS A 62 -2.37 -3.87 5.14
CA CYS A 62 -2.68 -5.26 5.41
C CYS A 62 -2.20 -5.65 6.81
N LYS A 63 -3.12 -6.05 7.70
CA LYS A 63 -2.80 -6.50 9.07
C LYS A 63 -1.85 -7.70 9.11
N TYR A 64 -1.91 -8.59 8.13
CA TYR A 64 -1.01 -9.75 8.04
C TYR A 64 0.39 -9.34 7.63
N CYS A 65 0.54 -8.50 6.59
CA CYS A 65 1.85 -7.98 6.21
C CYS A 65 2.46 -7.13 7.34
N LEU A 66 1.65 -6.32 8.03
CA LEU A 66 2.10 -5.56 9.21
C LEU A 66 2.57 -6.50 10.33
N LYS A 67 1.85 -7.60 10.57
CA LYS A 67 2.26 -8.62 11.54
C LYS A 67 3.54 -9.33 11.11
N ALA A 68 3.74 -9.62 9.83
CA ALA A 68 4.99 -10.18 9.32
C ALA A 68 6.18 -9.23 9.55
N LEU A 69 5.98 -7.92 9.36
CA LEU A 69 7.01 -6.91 9.63
C LEU A 69 7.33 -6.77 11.13
N ARG A 70 6.31 -6.79 11.99
CA ARG A 70 6.47 -6.61 13.45
C ARG A 70 6.76 -7.91 14.21
N GLY A 71 6.54 -9.07 13.57
CA GLY A 71 6.56 -10.40 14.17
C GLY A 71 7.93 -11.05 14.28
N GLN A 72 9.02 -10.32 14.05
CA GLN A 72 10.37 -10.78 14.38
C GLN A 72 10.70 -10.65 15.89
N LEU A 73 9.69 -10.68 16.75
CA LEU A 73 9.90 -10.87 18.18
C LEU A 73 9.63 -12.35 18.46
N PRO A 74 10.68 -13.19 18.56
CA PRO A 74 10.53 -14.49 19.20
C PRO A 74 10.12 -14.21 20.65
N GLY A 75 8.94 -14.70 21.02
CA GLY A 75 8.59 -14.92 22.42
C GLY A 75 9.12 -16.27 22.86
#